data_AF-A0AAE1JT50-F1
#
_entry.id   AF-A0AAE1JT50-F1
#
_cell.length_a   1.000
_cell.length_b   1.000
_cell.length_c   1.000
_cell.angle_alpha   90.00
_cell.angle_beta   90.00
_cell.angle_gamma   90.00
#
_symmetry.space_group_name_H-M   'P 1'
#
loop_
_entity.id
_entity.type
_entity.pdbx_description
1 polymer ?
#
loop_
_entity_poly.entity_id
_entity_poly.type
_entity_poly.pdbx_seq_one_letter_code
_entity_poly.pdbx_strand_id
1 'polypeptide(L)'
;MEIGSSPSTFCFQPALQPLIKTGTSVSTCCWRNRRFFVQSFSVSYRKFVDFALEETRRHTHLVPSPLQEKFSSINSKDGKGVLHMLSFQAAKIRLLRSLSIETETMQVLDFTVFPKLEYDVPIFCANFFTSGRSNIIVLDLNPLHDIINRQDYKEKYFSSLIPLGQKYAELLPWGGKLTSESIQFFSPIVLWTKFPSSPENYDILYSAFQDYYKAWLELIGKAVEETNASQISFNREAQHRYLTWRAEKDPGQGLLKKLVGDTLAKELLRNFLFNGVDELGSKMFLDYFPEFGCEDGTVNKLHSIVGKSYENRPWDARGEFIGS
;
A
#
# COMPACT_ATOMS: atom_id res chain seq x y z
N MET A 1 0.97 57.11 -24.14
CA MET A 1 -0.14 56.73 -25.04
C MET A 1 -1.19 56.09 -24.16
N GLU A 2 -2.44 56.56 -24.21
CA GLU A 2 -3.37 56.52 -23.07
C GLU A 2 -4.72 55.85 -23.37
N ILE A 3 -5.28 55.26 -22.31
CA ILE A 3 -6.71 55.26 -21.89
C ILE A 3 -7.78 54.69 -22.86
N GLY A 4 -8.62 53.80 -22.31
CA GLY A 4 -10.03 53.61 -22.70
C GLY A 4 -10.51 52.15 -22.72
N SER A 5 -11.77 51.80 -22.39
CA SER A 5 -12.87 52.57 -21.79
C SER A 5 -13.94 51.64 -21.15
N SER A 6 -14.76 52.19 -20.26
CA SER A 6 -16.07 51.68 -19.79
C SER A 6 -17.14 52.77 -20.12
N PRO A 7 -18.48 52.59 -19.96
CA PRO A 7 -19.28 51.58 -19.24
C PRO A 7 -20.27 50.85 -20.21
N SER A 8 -21.55 50.49 -19.98
CA SER A 8 -22.54 50.70 -18.90
C SER A 8 -23.70 49.66 -18.92
N THR A 9 -24.46 49.59 -17.83
CA THR A 9 -25.64 48.73 -17.60
C THR A 9 -26.96 49.43 -17.95
N PHE A 10 -28.01 48.70 -18.36
CA PHE A 10 -29.42 49.03 -18.07
C PHE A 10 -30.35 47.80 -18.18
N CYS A 11 -31.44 47.79 -17.39
CA CYS A 11 -32.54 46.80 -17.45
C CYS A 11 -33.84 47.49 -17.90
N PHE A 12 -34.84 46.74 -18.40
CA PHE A 12 -36.27 46.83 -18.00
C PHE A 12 -37.17 45.77 -18.72
N GLN A 13 -38.29 45.43 -18.08
CA GLN A 13 -39.47 44.66 -18.56
C GLN A 13 -40.68 45.65 -18.71
N PRO A 14 -41.97 45.31 -19.05
CA PRO A 14 -42.67 44.00 -19.02
C PRO A 14 -43.86 43.72 -20.03
N ALA A 15 -44.55 42.56 -19.85
CA ALA A 15 -46.02 42.31 -20.03
C ALA A 15 -46.69 42.39 -21.45
N LEU A 16 -47.84 41.76 -21.80
CA LEU A 16 -48.73 40.70 -21.22
C LEU A 16 -49.77 40.16 -22.28
N GLN A 17 -50.52 39.08 -21.93
CA GLN A 17 -51.83 38.60 -22.49
C GLN A 17 -51.85 37.63 -23.74
N PRO A 18 -52.95 36.90 -24.05
CA PRO A 18 -53.63 35.92 -23.16
C PRO A 18 -54.17 34.59 -23.79
N LEU A 19 -54.14 33.51 -22.98
CA LEU A 19 -55.15 32.45 -22.71
C LEU A 19 -56.17 31.94 -23.78
N ILE A 20 -56.14 30.62 -24.06
CA ILE A 20 -57.33 29.74 -24.25
C ILE A 20 -57.10 28.41 -23.46
N LYS A 21 -58.16 27.72 -23.02
CA LYS A 21 -58.12 26.44 -22.25
C LYS A 21 -58.86 25.30 -22.96
N THR A 22 -58.50 24.06 -22.65
CA THR A 22 -59.42 22.88 -22.64
C THR A 22 -58.87 21.78 -21.72
N GLY A 23 -59.73 20.91 -21.18
CA GLY A 23 -59.34 19.69 -20.46
C GLY A 23 -59.24 18.47 -21.40
N THR A 24 -59.18 17.22 -20.93
CA THR A 24 -59.46 16.72 -19.57
C THR A 24 -58.81 15.34 -19.35
N SER A 25 -58.84 14.85 -18.11
CA SER A 25 -58.65 13.45 -17.66
C SER A 25 -57.22 12.97 -17.37
N VAL A 26 -57.12 12.14 -16.33
CA VAL A 26 -55.90 11.52 -15.82
C VAL A 26 -55.89 10.06 -16.27
N SER A 27 -54.74 9.58 -16.77
CA SER A 27 -54.45 8.14 -16.85
C SER A 27 -53.11 7.86 -16.19
N THR A 28 -53.12 6.97 -15.20
CA THR A 28 -51.93 6.52 -14.46
C THR A 28 -51.18 5.49 -15.29
N CYS A 29 -50.00 5.85 -15.79
CA CYS A 29 -49.07 4.91 -16.41
C CYS A 29 -47.81 4.75 -15.55
N CYS A 30 -47.35 3.52 -15.38
CA CYS A 30 -46.37 3.17 -14.35
C CYS A 30 -44.98 3.74 -14.62
N TRP A 31 -44.49 4.59 -13.70
CA TRP A 31 -43.07 4.91 -13.62
C TRP A 31 -42.29 3.65 -13.23
N ARG A 32 -41.77 2.94 -14.25
CA ARG A 32 -40.92 1.76 -14.05
C ARG A 32 -39.73 2.14 -13.18
N ASN A 33 -39.60 1.47 -12.03
CA ASN A 33 -38.39 1.50 -11.21
C ASN A 33 -37.18 1.08 -12.05
N ARG A 34 -36.44 2.06 -12.60
CA ARG A 34 -35.04 1.86 -13.00
C ARG A 34 -34.21 1.70 -11.72
N ARG A 35 -34.29 0.51 -11.12
CA ARG A 35 -33.22 0.03 -10.26
C ARG A 35 -31.95 0.09 -11.09
N PHE A 36 -31.07 1.03 -10.78
CA PHE A 36 -29.70 0.97 -11.28
C PHE A 36 -29.09 -0.31 -10.73
N PHE A 37 -28.99 -1.33 -11.58
CA PHE A 37 -28.16 -2.50 -11.30
C PHE A 37 -26.71 -2.02 -11.29
N VAL A 38 -26.26 -1.56 -10.12
CA VAL A 38 -24.84 -1.36 -9.84
C VAL A 38 -24.23 -2.75 -9.85
N GLN A 39 -23.67 -3.13 -11.00
CA GLN A 39 -22.96 -4.39 -11.17
C GLN A 39 -21.80 -4.41 -10.17
N SER A 40 -21.90 -5.28 -9.17
CA SER A 40 -20.88 -5.37 -8.13
C SER A 40 -19.60 -5.96 -8.72
N PHE A 41 -18.63 -5.10 -9.00
CA PHE A 41 -17.33 -5.50 -9.53
C PHE A 41 -16.51 -6.15 -8.41
N SER A 42 -16.60 -7.48 -8.31
CA SER A 42 -15.82 -8.26 -7.37
C SER A 42 -14.36 -8.32 -7.85
N VAL A 43 -13.56 -7.40 -7.33
CA VAL A 43 -12.10 -7.58 -7.23
C VAL A 43 -11.83 -8.78 -6.31
N SER A 44 -10.92 -9.66 -6.71
CA SER A 44 -10.18 -10.52 -5.77
C SER A 44 -8.68 -10.29 -5.98
N TYR A 45 -7.94 -10.08 -4.89
CA TYR A 45 -6.50 -9.91 -4.96
C TYR A 45 -5.73 -11.22 -5.21
N ARG A 46 -6.43 -12.36 -5.22
CA ARG A 46 -5.83 -13.66 -5.51
C ARG A 46 -5.03 -13.70 -6.83
N LYS A 47 -5.48 -13.02 -7.91
CA LYS A 47 -4.74 -12.97 -9.19
C LYS A 47 -3.33 -12.37 -9.08
N PHE A 48 -3.08 -11.54 -8.07
CA PHE A 48 -1.79 -10.91 -7.79
C PHE A 48 -0.86 -11.93 -7.10
N VAL A 49 -1.39 -12.64 -6.11
CA VAL A 49 -0.66 -13.70 -5.38
C VAL A 49 -0.31 -14.86 -6.32
N ASP A 50 -1.27 -15.33 -7.11
CA ASP A 50 -1.07 -16.44 -8.06
C ASP A 50 0.00 -16.07 -9.10
N PHE A 51 -0.05 -14.86 -9.68
CA PHE A 51 1.01 -14.35 -10.58
C PHE A 51 2.38 -14.28 -9.90
N ALA A 52 2.48 -13.68 -8.70
CA ALA A 52 3.76 -13.52 -8.01
C ALA A 52 4.39 -14.88 -7.66
N LEU A 53 3.58 -15.84 -7.24
CA LEU A 53 4.04 -17.20 -6.95
C LEU A 53 4.43 -17.97 -8.23
N GLU A 54 3.77 -17.73 -9.37
CA GLU A 54 4.21 -18.32 -10.65
C GLU A 54 5.53 -17.70 -11.13
N GLU A 55 5.60 -16.37 -11.21
CA GLU A 55 6.78 -15.67 -11.71
C GLU A 55 8.01 -15.94 -10.84
N THR A 56 7.85 -16.05 -9.51
CA THR A 56 8.97 -16.45 -8.63
C THR A 56 9.46 -17.86 -8.92
N ARG A 57 8.57 -18.83 -9.18
CA ARG A 57 8.95 -20.22 -9.51
C ARG A 57 9.72 -20.34 -10.83
N ARG A 58 9.57 -19.37 -11.75
CA ARG A 58 10.38 -19.26 -12.97
C ARG A 58 11.81 -18.76 -12.71
N HIS A 59 12.04 -18.07 -11.58
CA HIS A 59 13.34 -17.50 -11.20
C HIS A 59 14.07 -18.27 -10.10
N THR A 60 13.35 -18.94 -9.19
CA THR A 60 13.93 -19.69 -8.06
C THR A 60 12.97 -20.75 -7.51
N HIS A 61 13.49 -21.76 -6.82
CA HIS A 61 12.66 -22.79 -6.20
C HIS A 61 12.02 -22.27 -4.90
N LEU A 62 10.68 -22.16 -4.89
CA LEU A 62 9.90 -21.85 -3.69
C LEU A 62 9.63 -23.13 -2.88
N VAL A 63 10.01 -23.13 -1.60
CA VAL A 63 9.68 -24.15 -0.60
C VAL A 63 8.68 -23.53 0.39
N PRO A 64 7.65 -24.25 0.89
CA PRO A 64 6.78 -23.76 1.96
C PRO A 64 7.60 -23.35 3.20
N SER A 65 7.23 -22.23 3.83
CA SER A 65 7.81 -21.82 5.11
C SER A 65 7.23 -22.67 6.25
N PRO A 66 7.96 -22.96 7.33
CA PRO A 66 7.39 -23.59 8.53
C PRO A 66 6.17 -22.83 9.11
N LEU A 67 6.08 -21.52 8.84
CA LEU A 67 4.91 -20.71 9.18
C LEU A 67 3.61 -21.22 8.52
N GLN A 68 3.69 -21.90 7.38
CA GLN A 68 2.54 -22.38 6.60
C GLN A 68 1.70 -23.44 7.34
N GLU A 69 2.34 -24.22 8.23
CA GLU A 69 1.66 -25.24 9.06
C GLU A 69 0.76 -24.58 10.11
N LYS A 70 1.17 -23.42 10.63
CA LYS A 70 0.45 -22.65 11.66
C LYS A 70 -0.49 -21.60 11.09
N PHE A 71 -0.16 -21.03 9.93
CA PHE A 71 -0.84 -19.89 9.32
C PHE A 71 -1.24 -20.22 7.88
N SER A 72 -2.50 -20.65 7.70
CA SER A 72 -3.06 -21.10 6.42
C SER A 72 -4.41 -20.46 6.10
N SER A 73 -5.41 -20.62 6.96
CA SER A 73 -6.72 -19.98 6.81
C SER A 73 -7.38 -19.73 8.16
N ILE A 74 -7.91 -18.52 8.38
CA ILE A 74 -8.66 -18.13 9.59
C ILE A 74 -9.97 -17.47 9.17
N ASN A 75 -11.09 -17.93 9.72
CA ASN A 75 -12.39 -17.26 9.55
C ASN A 75 -12.48 -16.03 10.47
N SER A 76 -13.17 -14.97 10.06
CA SER A 76 -13.49 -13.85 10.93
C SER A 76 -14.40 -14.27 12.09
N LYS A 77 -14.34 -13.54 13.20
CA LYS A 77 -15.16 -13.75 14.42
C LYS A 77 -16.67 -13.78 14.17
N ASP A 78 -17.14 -13.09 13.13
CA ASP A 78 -18.55 -13.03 12.72
C ASP A 78 -18.92 -14.04 11.62
N GLY A 79 -17.94 -14.80 11.11
CA GLY A 79 -18.12 -15.77 10.02
C GLY A 79 -18.31 -15.15 8.63
N LYS A 80 -18.16 -13.83 8.47
CA LYS A 80 -18.45 -13.08 7.23
C LYS A 80 -17.25 -12.79 6.33
N GLY A 81 -16.10 -13.38 6.64
CA GLY A 81 -14.90 -13.25 5.84
C GLY A 81 -13.84 -14.27 6.20
N VAL A 82 -12.87 -14.43 5.32
CA VAL A 82 -11.76 -15.37 5.48
C VAL A 82 -10.43 -14.66 5.26
N LEU A 83 -9.48 -14.95 6.13
CA LEU A 83 -8.09 -14.53 6.08
C LEU A 83 -7.27 -15.72 5.57
N HIS A 84 -6.87 -15.68 4.30
CA HIS A 84 -6.02 -16.68 3.66
C HIS A 84 -4.55 -16.28 3.76
N MET A 85 -3.68 -17.22 4.14
CA MET A 85 -2.28 -16.98 4.43
C MET A 85 -1.40 -17.99 3.69
N LEU A 86 -0.47 -17.47 2.90
CA LEU A 86 0.56 -18.27 2.23
C LEU A 86 1.95 -17.77 2.63
N SER A 87 2.88 -18.70 2.85
CA SER A 87 4.26 -18.36 3.19
C SER A 87 5.28 -19.35 2.62
N PHE A 88 6.35 -18.81 2.02
CA PHE A 88 7.39 -19.55 1.31
C PHE A 88 8.78 -18.98 1.60
N GLN A 89 9.81 -19.80 1.33
CA GLN A 89 11.23 -19.44 1.37
C GLN A 89 11.91 -19.84 0.06
N ALA A 90 13.09 -19.29 -0.23
CA ALA A 90 13.91 -19.66 -1.39
C ALA A 90 15.40 -19.45 -1.13
N ALA A 91 16.24 -19.73 -2.13
CA ALA A 91 17.70 -19.59 -2.05
C ALA A 91 18.16 -18.23 -1.46
N LYS A 92 17.59 -17.12 -1.95
CA LYS A 92 17.90 -15.74 -1.48
C LYS A 92 16.77 -15.07 -0.66
N ILE A 93 15.66 -15.78 -0.43
CA ILE A 93 14.44 -15.23 0.19
C ILE A 93 14.28 -15.82 1.59
N ARG A 94 14.27 -14.96 2.62
CA ARG A 94 13.99 -15.36 4.00
C ARG A 94 12.52 -15.70 4.19
N LEU A 95 11.63 -14.85 3.66
CA LEU A 95 10.19 -15.04 3.74
C LEU A 95 9.47 -14.25 2.63
N LEU A 96 8.85 -14.97 1.69
CA LEU A 96 7.76 -14.46 0.86
C LEU A 96 6.47 -14.81 1.60
N ARG A 97 5.62 -13.83 1.91
CA ARG A 97 4.31 -14.11 2.52
C ARG A 97 3.19 -13.21 2.03
N SER A 98 2.00 -13.78 1.92
CA SER A 98 0.77 -13.08 1.57
C SER A 98 -0.32 -13.34 2.60
N LEU A 99 -0.94 -12.27 3.09
CA LEU A 99 -2.26 -12.30 3.72
C LEU A 99 -3.28 -11.71 2.73
N SER A 100 -4.29 -12.48 2.38
CA SER A 100 -5.47 -12.01 1.64
C SER A 100 -6.68 -12.06 2.56
N ILE A 101 -7.46 -10.97 2.62
CA ILE A 101 -8.70 -10.92 3.40
C ILE A 101 -9.85 -10.66 2.44
N GLU A 102 -10.81 -11.58 2.40
CA GLU A 102 -12.01 -11.47 1.56
C GLU A 102 -13.27 -11.44 2.45
N THR A 103 -14.12 -10.42 2.29
CA THR A 103 -15.42 -10.28 2.98
C THR A 103 -16.51 -9.77 2.02
N GLU A 104 -17.77 -9.79 2.43
CA GLU A 104 -18.92 -9.22 1.68
C GLU A 104 -18.72 -7.76 1.22
N THR A 105 -17.84 -6.99 1.87
CA THR A 105 -17.73 -5.52 1.69
C THR A 105 -16.30 -5.01 1.46
N MET A 106 -15.30 -5.87 1.63
CA MET A 106 -13.89 -5.49 1.72
C MET A 106 -12.98 -6.58 1.14
N GLN A 107 -11.92 -6.14 0.47
CA GLN A 107 -10.84 -6.97 -0.07
C GLN A 107 -9.50 -6.37 0.35
N VAL A 108 -8.58 -7.20 0.87
CA VAL A 108 -7.25 -6.75 1.33
C VAL A 108 -6.17 -7.69 0.80
N LEU A 109 -5.03 -7.12 0.41
CA LEU A 109 -3.78 -7.82 0.20
C LEU A 109 -2.69 -7.19 1.06
N ASP A 110 -1.99 -7.98 1.85
CA ASP A 110 -0.65 -7.69 2.34
C ASP A 110 0.29 -8.75 1.77
N PHE A 111 1.03 -8.40 0.73
CA PHE A 111 2.05 -9.25 0.11
C PHE A 111 3.41 -8.55 0.28
N THR A 112 4.41 -9.24 0.80
CA THR A 112 5.77 -8.69 0.88
C THR A 112 6.81 -9.80 0.81
N VAL A 113 8.02 -9.45 0.36
CA VAL A 113 9.14 -10.39 0.25
C VAL A 113 10.37 -9.86 0.98
N PHE A 114 10.76 -10.56 2.03
CA PHE A 114 11.97 -10.28 2.79
C PHE A 114 13.15 -11.09 2.21
N PRO A 115 14.23 -10.44 1.74
CA PRO A 115 15.46 -11.14 1.37
C PRO A 115 16.13 -11.73 2.61
N LYS A 116 17.04 -12.69 2.39
CA LYS A 116 18.00 -13.11 3.44
C LYS A 116 19.01 -11.99 3.70
N LEU A 117 19.70 -12.07 4.83
CA LEU A 117 20.50 -10.97 5.41
C LEU A 117 21.77 -10.67 4.61
N GLU A 118 22.19 -11.66 3.82
CA GLU A 118 23.33 -11.64 2.91
C GLU A 118 23.00 -10.90 1.59
N TYR A 119 21.76 -10.48 1.38
CA TYR A 119 21.30 -9.78 0.17
C TYR A 119 20.61 -8.47 0.55
N ASP A 120 21.28 -7.33 0.36
CA ASP A 120 20.81 -5.99 0.77
C ASP A 120 19.71 -5.40 -0.13
N VAL A 121 18.97 -6.25 -0.83
CA VAL A 121 17.92 -5.84 -1.79
C VAL A 121 16.75 -5.17 -1.06
N PRO A 122 16.09 -4.16 -1.67
CA PRO A 122 14.84 -3.62 -1.15
C PRO A 122 13.79 -4.68 -0.81
N ILE A 123 12.94 -4.41 0.17
CA ILE A 123 11.82 -5.28 0.56
C ILE A 123 10.65 -4.98 -0.40
N PHE A 124 10.27 -5.93 -1.26
CA PHE A 124 9.05 -5.78 -2.06
C PHE A 124 7.84 -5.71 -1.14
N CYS A 125 6.97 -4.70 -1.31
CA CYS A 125 5.83 -4.45 -0.45
C CYS A 125 4.59 -4.03 -1.25
N ALA A 126 3.48 -4.75 -1.08
CA ALA A 126 2.18 -4.48 -1.66
C ALA A 126 1.10 -4.59 -0.58
N ASN A 127 0.63 -3.43 -0.10
CA ASN A 127 -0.44 -3.30 0.89
C ASN A 127 -1.65 -2.62 0.23
N PHE A 128 -2.62 -3.43 -0.18
CA PHE A 128 -3.82 -2.98 -0.89
C PHE A 128 -5.05 -3.16 -0.01
N PHE A 129 -5.88 -2.12 0.10
CA PHE A 129 -7.15 -2.14 0.81
C PHE A 129 -8.25 -1.60 -0.10
N THR A 130 -9.28 -2.39 -0.34
CA THR A 130 -10.49 -2.01 -1.09
C THR A 130 -11.70 -2.17 -0.19
N SER A 131 -12.53 -1.14 -0.11
CA SER A 131 -13.78 -1.16 0.65
C SER A 131 -14.87 -0.39 -0.11
N GLY A 132 -15.94 -1.09 -0.50
CA GLY A 132 -17.04 -0.53 -1.28
C GLY A 132 -16.58 0.05 -2.63
N ARG A 133 -16.44 1.38 -2.70
CA ARG A 133 -16.03 2.11 -3.92
C ARG A 133 -14.63 2.72 -3.85
N SER A 134 -13.89 2.54 -2.77
CA SER A 134 -12.61 3.21 -2.55
C SER A 134 -11.46 2.22 -2.36
N ASN A 135 -10.32 2.55 -2.97
CA ASN A 135 -9.06 1.82 -2.83
C ASN A 135 -8.04 2.70 -2.11
N ILE A 136 -7.22 2.09 -1.26
CA ILE A 136 -6.07 2.68 -0.59
C ILE A 136 -4.91 1.71 -0.82
N ILE A 137 -3.88 2.18 -1.51
CA ILE A 137 -2.84 1.33 -2.09
C ILE A 137 -1.47 1.87 -1.68
N VAL A 138 -0.60 0.97 -1.24
CA VAL A 138 0.86 1.16 -1.23
C VAL A 138 1.47 0.01 -2.02
N LEU A 139 2.14 0.31 -3.13
CA LEU A 139 3.03 -0.61 -3.86
C LEU A 139 4.43 0.00 -3.91
N ASP A 140 5.43 -0.74 -3.46
CA ASP A 140 6.81 -0.23 -3.38
C ASP A 140 7.87 -1.35 -3.36
N LEU A 141 9.10 -0.96 -3.64
CA LEU A 141 10.31 -1.68 -3.26
C LEU A 141 10.93 -0.91 -2.09
N ASN A 142 10.44 -1.14 -0.86
CA ASN A 142 10.87 -0.37 0.32
C ASN A 142 12.40 -0.52 0.51
N PRO A 143 13.17 0.58 0.56
CA PRO A 143 14.62 0.51 0.72
C PRO A 143 14.98 -0.16 2.06
N LEU A 144 16.00 -1.02 2.06
CA LEU A 144 16.53 -1.60 3.30
C LEU A 144 17.27 -0.54 4.11
N HIS A 145 18.08 0.28 3.44
CA HIS A 145 18.92 1.32 4.03
C HIS A 145 18.45 2.73 3.66
N ASP A 146 18.72 3.71 4.51
CA ASP A 146 18.27 5.11 4.38
C ASP A 146 18.73 5.77 3.06
N ILE A 147 17.79 5.97 2.13
CA ILE A 147 18.03 6.60 0.81
C ILE A 147 18.01 8.15 0.82
N ILE A 148 17.66 8.79 1.94
CA ILE A 148 17.68 10.25 2.08
C ILE A 148 19.10 10.69 2.42
N ASN A 149 19.79 9.96 3.31
CA ASN A 149 21.16 10.27 3.72
C ASN A 149 22.23 9.36 3.08
N ARG A 150 21.88 8.23 2.46
CA ARG A 150 22.83 7.35 1.74
C ARG A 150 22.51 7.27 0.24
N GLN A 151 23.18 8.12 -0.52
CA GLN A 151 23.04 8.21 -1.97
C GLN A 151 23.56 6.95 -2.69
N ASP A 152 24.56 6.24 -2.15
CA ASP A 152 25.13 5.01 -2.73
C ASP A 152 24.10 3.88 -2.82
N TYR A 153 23.35 3.64 -1.73
CA TYR A 153 22.28 2.64 -1.72
C TYR A 153 21.10 3.07 -2.62
N LYS A 154 20.77 4.36 -2.65
CA LYS A 154 19.75 4.92 -3.54
C LYS A 154 20.11 4.71 -5.01
N GLU A 155 21.34 5.02 -5.40
CA GLU A 155 21.83 4.88 -6.78
C GLU A 155 21.92 3.42 -7.22
N LYS A 156 22.42 2.54 -6.32
CA LYS A 156 22.54 1.09 -6.56
C LYS A 156 21.20 0.43 -6.95
N TYR A 157 20.09 0.87 -6.36
CA TYR A 157 18.81 0.16 -6.47
C TYR A 157 17.67 0.92 -7.18
N PHE A 158 17.68 2.26 -7.21
CA PHE A 158 16.52 3.02 -7.67
C PHE A 158 16.76 3.87 -8.92
N SER A 159 18.00 4.24 -9.27
CA SER A 159 18.29 5.07 -10.45
C SER A 159 17.74 4.49 -11.77
N SER A 160 17.82 3.17 -11.96
CA SER A 160 17.26 2.50 -13.14
C SER A 160 15.73 2.30 -13.07
N LEU A 161 15.11 2.51 -11.91
CA LEU A 161 13.68 2.29 -11.68
C LEU A 161 12.86 3.59 -11.70
N ILE A 162 13.48 4.77 -11.71
CA ILE A 162 12.77 6.05 -11.79
C ILE A 162 11.75 6.10 -12.95
N PRO A 163 12.04 5.61 -14.19
CA PRO A 163 11.05 5.58 -15.27
C PRO A 163 9.84 4.67 -14.99
N LEU A 164 10.03 3.59 -14.23
CA LEU A 164 8.92 2.72 -13.78
C LEU A 164 8.06 3.44 -12.74
N GLY A 165 8.68 4.19 -11.82
CA GLY A 165 8.00 5.06 -10.88
C GLY A 165 7.17 6.16 -11.56
N GLN A 166 7.76 6.86 -12.53
CA GLN A 166 7.08 7.88 -13.35
C GLN A 166 5.85 7.30 -14.06
N LYS A 167 6.04 6.22 -14.84
CA LYS A 167 4.99 5.53 -15.62
C LYS A 167 3.71 5.30 -14.82
N TYR A 168 3.85 4.85 -13.57
CA TYR A 168 2.69 4.55 -12.73
C TYR A 168 2.25 5.71 -11.83
N ALA A 169 3.10 6.69 -11.51
CA ALA A 169 2.68 7.92 -10.84
C ALA A 169 1.78 8.81 -11.73
N GLU A 170 1.93 8.74 -13.05
CA GLU A 170 1.03 9.39 -14.02
C GLU A 170 -0.36 8.73 -14.08
N LEU A 171 -0.43 7.40 -13.92
CA LEU A 171 -1.66 6.62 -14.02
C LEU A 171 -2.39 6.44 -12.69
N LEU A 172 -1.67 6.46 -11.58
CA LEU A 172 -2.17 6.24 -10.21
C LEU A 172 -1.82 7.46 -9.34
N PRO A 173 -2.71 8.47 -9.25
CA PRO A 173 -2.39 9.75 -8.64
C PRO A 173 -2.09 9.63 -7.14
N TRP A 174 -1.24 10.54 -6.64
CA TRP A 174 -0.79 10.55 -5.26
C TRP A 174 -1.95 10.56 -4.25
N GLY A 175 -1.86 9.74 -3.21
CA GLY A 175 -2.93 9.54 -2.24
C GLY A 175 -3.24 10.71 -1.29
N GLY A 176 -2.66 11.90 -1.49
CA GLY A 176 -2.69 13.00 -0.52
C GLY A 176 -1.92 12.66 0.77
N LYS A 177 -2.15 13.40 1.86
CA LYS A 177 -1.33 13.25 3.09
C LYS A 177 -1.25 11.81 3.64
N LEU A 178 -0.06 11.45 4.11
CA LEU A 178 0.27 10.20 4.83
C LEU A 178 0.93 10.48 6.19
N THR A 179 1.05 9.46 7.05
CA THR A 179 1.88 9.51 8.27
C THR A 179 3.32 9.87 7.92
N SER A 180 3.82 10.98 8.45
CA SER A 180 5.11 11.54 8.00
C SER A 180 6.29 10.58 8.26
N GLU A 181 6.30 9.90 9.41
CA GLU A 181 7.34 8.94 9.79
C GLU A 181 7.33 7.65 8.96
N SER A 182 6.32 7.41 8.11
CA SER A 182 6.35 6.29 7.16
C SER A 182 7.29 6.58 5.98
N ILE A 183 7.65 7.84 5.71
CA ILE A 183 8.41 8.22 4.51
C ILE A 183 9.83 7.64 4.49
N GLN A 184 10.43 7.42 5.67
CA GLN A 184 11.76 6.83 5.83
C GLN A 184 11.86 5.35 5.39
N PHE A 185 10.72 4.71 5.06
CA PHE A 185 10.64 3.33 4.58
C PHE A 185 10.15 3.23 3.13
N PHE A 186 9.92 4.37 2.46
CA PHE A 186 9.38 4.41 1.10
C PHE A 186 10.46 4.83 0.10
N SER A 187 10.44 4.22 -1.09
CA SER A 187 11.39 4.52 -2.16
C SER A 187 10.95 5.71 -3.03
N PRO A 188 11.81 6.26 -3.91
CA PRO A 188 11.43 7.29 -4.87
C PRO A 188 10.40 6.82 -5.90
N ILE A 189 10.19 5.49 -6.03
CA ILE A 189 9.21 4.88 -6.94
C ILE A 189 7.90 4.45 -6.24
N VAL A 190 7.71 4.76 -4.94
CA VAL A 190 6.50 4.34 -4.20
C VAL A 190 5.19 4.79 -4.87
N LEU A 191 4.21 3.90 -4.93
CA LEU A 191 2.85 4.17 -5.36
C LEU A 191 1.91 4.17 -4.15
N TRP A 192 1.94 5.29 -3.42
CA TRP A 192 0.91 5.64 -2.45
C TRP A 192 -0.22 6.36 -3.20
N THR A 193 -1.37 5.69 -3.35
CA THR A 193 -2.49 6.18 -4.16
C THR A 193 -3.84 5.84 -3.53
N LYS A 194 -4.86 6.65 -3.85
CA LYS A 194 -6.26 6.45 -3.48
C LYS A 194 -7.13 6.75 -4.69
N PHE A 195 -7.94 5.77 -5.12
CA PHE A 195 -8.74 5.92 -6.35
C PHE A 195 -10.10 5.19 -6.25
N PRO A 196 -11.12 5.64 -7.01
CA PRO A 196 -12.42 4.98 -7.06
C PRO A 196 -12.32 3.62 -7.76
N SER A 197 -13.12 2.65 -7.33
CA SER A 197 -13.14 1.30 -7.89
C SER A 197 -13.72 1.27 -9.30
N SER A 198 -12.89 0.95 -10.28
CA SER A 198 -13.26 0.69 -11.68
C SER A 198 -12.41 -0.48 -12.23
N PRO A 199 -12.84 -1.17 -13.29
CA PRO A 199 -12.02 -2.20 -13.95
C PRO A 199 -10.69 -1.63 -14.47
N GLU A 200 -10.73 -0.44 -15.08
CA GLU A 200 -9.56 0.28 -15.58
C GLU A 200 -8.50 0.54 -14.50
N ASN A 201 -8.89 1.13 -13.36
CA ASN A 201 -7.96 1.37 -12.25
C ASN A 201 -7.41 0.07 -11.66
N TYR A 202 -8.19 -1.01 -11.70
CA TYR A 202 -7.77 -2.33 -11.21
C TYR A 202 -6.80 -3.04 -12.15
N ASP A 203 -6.94 -2.89 -13.47
CA ASP A 203 -6.00 -3.44 -14.43
C ASP A 203 -4.74 -2.59 -14.57
N ILE A 204 -4.81 -1.27 -14.33
CA ILE A 204 -3.64 -0.42 -14.09
C ILE A 204 -2.90 -0.87 -12.83
N LEU A 205 -3.59 -1.07 -11.70
CA LEU A 205 -2.99 -1.57 -10.45
C LEU A 205 -2.35 -2.96 -10.64
N TYR A 206 -3.01 -3.86 -11.37
CA TYR A 206 -2.46 -5.18 -11.67
C TYR A 206 -1.18 -5.08 -12.51
N SER A 207 -1.20 -4.27 -13.56
CA SER A 207 -0.02 -4.01 -14.39
C SER A 207 1.13 -3.42 -13.58
N ALA A 208 0.84 -2.46 -12.69
CA ALA A 208 1.81 -1.88 -11.77
C ALA A 208 2.45 -2.95 -10.87
N PHE A 209 1.64 -3.80 -10.25
CA PHE A 209 2.13 -4.91 -9.42
C PHE A 209 3.00 -5.89 -10.23
N GLN A 210 2.59 -6.25 -11.46
CA GLN A 210 3.36 -7.15 -12.30
C GLN A 210 4.74 -6.57 -12.67
N ASP A 211 4.81 -5.30 -13.07
CA ASP A 211 6.07 -4.65 -13.45
C ASP A 211 6.99 -4.42 -12.23
N TYR A 212 6.44 -3.95 -11.10
CA TYR A 212 7.22 -3.77 -9.86
C TYR A 212 7.75 -5.10 -9.34
N TYR A 213 6.96 -6.18 -9.41
CA TYR A 213 7.39 -7.48 -8.93
C TYR A 213 8.47 -8.11 -9.83
N LYS A 214 8.37 -7.95 -11.16
CA LYS A 214 9.43 -8.32 -12.10
C LYS A 214 10.71 -7.53 -11.85
N ALA A 215 10.63 -6.20 -11.67
CA ALA A 215 11.78 -5.37 -11.32
C ALA A 215 12.46 -5.85 -10.03
N TRP A 216 11.68 -6.22 -9.00
CA TRP A 216 12.24 -6.81 -7.78
C TRP A 216 12.88 -8.18 -8.00
N LEU A 217 12.26 -9.07 -8.79
CA LEU A 217 12.81 -10.36 -9.17
C LEU A 217 14.15 -10.23 -9.93
N GLU A 218 14.28 -9.22 -10.81
CA GLU A 218 15.55 -8.89 -11.46
C GLU A 218 16.62 -8.46 -10.45
N LEU A 219 16.27 -7.61 -9.47
CA LEU A 219 17.22 -7.16 -8.44
C LEU A 219 17.73 -8.33 -7.59
N ILE A 220 16.84 -9.15 -7.03
CA ILE A 220 17.25 -10.31 -6.22
C ILE A 220 17.95 -11.38 -7.06
N GLY A 221 17.59 -11.52 -8.34
CA GLY A 221 18.32 -12.36 -9.30
C GLY A 221 19.79 -11.92 -9.44
N LYS A 222 20.01 -10.62 -9.71
CA LYS A 222 21.34 -10.00 -9.91
C LYS A 222 22.14 -9.82 -8.61
N ALA A 223 21.50 -9.81 -7.45
CA ALA A 223 22.15 -9.56 -6.16
C ALA A 223 23.26 -10.58 -5.84
N VAL A 224 24.45 -10.09 -5.52
CA VAL A 224 25.58 -10.90 -5.03
C VAL A 224 25.39 -11.17 -3.54
N GLU A 225 25.86 -12.34 -3.08
CA GLU A 225 25.86 -12.72 -1.66
C GLU A 225 26.95 -11.97 -0.90
N GLU A 226 26.57 -11.22 0.12
CA GLU A 226 27.49 -10.57 1.05
C GLU A 226 28.14 -11.62 1.97
N THR A 227 29.44 -11.49 2.18
CA THR A 227 30.27 -12.38 3.03
C THR A 227 30.89 -11.65 4.22
N ASN A 228 30.89 -10.32 4.21
CA ASN A 228 31.35 -9.50 5.32
C ASN A 228 30.33 -9.53 6.48
N ALA A 229 30.70 -10.18 7.59
CA ALA A 229 29.85 -10.32 8.77
C ALA A 229 29.34 -9.00 9.34
N SER A 230 30.10 -7.90 9.25
CA SER A 230 29.66 -6.58 9.70
C SER A 230 28.58 -6.01 8.79
N GLN A 231 28.68 -6.20 7.47
CA GLN A 231 27.66 -5.76 6.51
C GLN A 231 26.39 -6.62 6.59
N ILE A 232 26.52 -7.96 6.78
CA ILE A 232 25.37 -8.85 7.08
C ILE A 232 24.66 -8.42 8.37
N SER A 233 25.42 -8.04 9.40
CA SER A 233 24.86 -7.52 10.66
C SER A 233 24.16 -6.17 10.47
N PHE A 234 24.68 -5.30 9.62
CA PHE A 234 24.05 -4.02 9.27
C PHE A 234 22.75 -4.22 8.46
N ASN A 235 22.74 -5.14 7.50
CA ASN A 235 21.53 -5.56 6.78
C ASN A 235 20.47 -6.16 7.73
N ARG A 236 20.90 -6.93 8.74
CA ARG A 236 20.04 -7.51 9.78
C ARG A 236 19.39 -6.43 10.64
N GLU A 237 20.18 -5.51 11.17
CA GLU A 237 19.73 -4.37 11.98
C GLU A 237 18.70 -3.52 11.21
N ALA A 238 18.96 -3.25 9.93
CA ALA A 238 18.05 -2.52 9.05
C ALA A 238 16.73 -3.26 8.80
N GLN A 239 16.77 -4.57 8.52
CA GLN A 239 15.55 -5.36 8.34
C GLN A 239 14.76 -5.48 9.66
N HIS A 240 15.44 -5.64 10.79
CA HIS A 240 14.82 -5.68 12.11
C HIS A 240 14.13 -4.35 12.45
N ARG A 241 14.79 -3.20 12.20
CA ARG A 241 14.19 -1.85 12.34
C ARG A 241 12.91 -1.69 11.54
N TYR A 242 12.88 -2.16 10.28
CA TYR A 242 11.68 -2.15 9.44
C TYR A 242 10.54 -2.99 10.04
N LEU A 243 10.85 -4.22 10.46
CA LEU A 243 9.85 -5.13 11.06
C LEU A 243 9.29 -4.57 12.36
N THR A 244 10.15 -4.01 13.23
CA THR A 244 9.77 -3.36 14.49
C THR A 244 8.90 -2.13 14.25
N TRP A 245 9.19 -1.32 13.22
CA TRP A 245 8.30 -0.22 12.83
C TRP A 245 6.91 -0.71 12.43
N ARG A 246 6.84 -1.65 11.47
CA ARG A 246 5.55 -2.15 10.96
C ARG A 246 4.74 -2.86 12.06
N ALA A 247 5.37 -3.73 12.84
CA ALA A 247 4.70 -4.47 13.90
C ALA A 247 4.04 -3.57 14.98
N GLU A 248 4.59 -2.38 15.22
CA GLU A 248 4.03 -1.42 16.19
C GLU A 248 3.10 -0.38 15.56
N LYS A 249 3.34 0.09 14.33
CA LYS A 249 2.65 1.26 13.75
C LYS A 249 1.77 1.00 12.53
N ASP A 250 1.76 -0.21 11.96
CA ASP A 250 0.99 -0.53 10.74
C ASP A 250 -0.53 -0.19 10.86
N PRO A 251 -1.14 0.47 9.86
CA PRO A 251 -2.54 0.89 9.93
C PRO A 251 -3.55 -0.27 9.88
N GLY A 252 -3.16 -1.45 9.39
CA GLY A 252 -4.01 -2.64 9.31
C GLY A 252 -4.32 -3.29 10.65
N GLN A 253 -3.57 -2.98 11.72
CA GLN A 253 -3.75 -3.59 13.04
C GLN A 253 -5.19 -3.50 13.58
N GLY A 254 -5.83 -2.33 13.46
CA GLY A 254 -7.20 -2.13 13.94
C GLY A 254 -8.23 -3.00 13.22
N LEU A 255 -8.00 -3.26 11.92
CA LEU A 255 -8.82 -4.16 11.12
C LEU A 255 -8.62 -5.62 11.56
N LEU A 256 -7.37 -6.06 11.76
CA LEU A 256 -7.08 -7.41 12.25
C LEU A 256 -7.70 -7.65 13.64
N LYS A 257 -7.55 -6.69 14.57
CA LYS A 257 -8.18 -6.75 15.91
C LYS A 257 -9.71 -6.87 15.82
N LYS A 258 -10.35 -6.15 14.90
CA LYS A 258 -11.79 -6.27 14.63
C LYS A 258 -12.18 -7.66 14.08
N LEU A 259 -11.41 -8.19 13.14
CA LEU A 259 -11.73 -9.44 12.44
C LEU A 259 -11.46 -10.70 13.27
N VAL A 260 -10.31 -10.77 13.96
CA VAL A 260 -9.86 -11.99 14.67
C VAL A 260 -9.67 -11.81 16.18
N GLY A 261 -9.71 -10.57 16.69
CA GLY A 261 -9.48 -10.26 18.11
C GLY A 261 -8.01 -10.04 18.47
N ASP A 262 -7.78 -9.32 19.56
CA ASP A 262 -6.47 -8.76 19.93
C ASP A 262 -5.36 -9.80 20.07
N THR A 263 -5.61 -10.94 20.72
CA THR A 263 -4.62 -12.01 20.89
C THR A 263 -4.16 -12.58 19.54
N LEU A 264 -5.10 -12.97 18.67
CA LEU A 264 -4.80 -13.57 17.38
C LEU A 264 -4.29 -12.53 16.37
N ALA A 265 -4.76 -11.28 16.47
CA ALA A 265 -4.21 -10.18 15.69
C ALA A 265 -2.75 -9.89 16.06
N LYS A 266 -2.41 -9.82 17.35
CA LYS A 266 -1.02 -9.65 17.82
C LYS A 266 -0.13 -10.81 17.35
N GLU A 267 -0.63 -12.04 17.41
CA GLU A 267 0.06 -13.22 16.89
C GLU A 267 0.28 -13.13 15.38
N LEU A 268 -0.74 -12.82 14.58
CA LEU A 268 -0.59 -12.67 13.12
C LEU A 268 0.39 -11.53 12.74
N LEU A 269 0.38 -10.42 13.49
CA LEU A 269 1.28 -9.29 13.26
C LEU A 269 2.74 -9.69 13.46
N ARG A 270 3.09 -10.22 14.63
CA ARG A 270 4.49 -10.54 14.97
C ARG A 270 4.97 -11.85 14.35
N ASN A 271 4.16 -12.91 14.42
CA ASN A 271 4.60 -14.27 14.08
C ASN A 271 4.38 -14.62 12.60
N PHE A 272 3.65 -13.82 11.82
CA PHE A 272 3.43 -14.06 10.39
C PHE A 272 3.78 -12.84 9.51
N LEU A 273 3.08 -11.71 9.65
CA LEU A 273 3.24 -10.55 8.77
C LEU A 273 4.63 -9.92 8.88
N PHE A 274 5.14 -9.80 10.11
CA PHE A 274 6.43 -9.19 10.43
C PHE A 274 7.36 -10.17 11.15
N ASN A 275 7.25 -11.47 10.83
CA ASN A 275 8.14 -12.51 11.32
C ASN A 275 9.62 -12.13 11.09
N GLY A 276 10.45 -12.30 12.12
CA GLY A 276 11.78 -11.70 12.25
C GLY A 276 11.85 -10.57 13.29
N VAL A 277 10.71 -10.04 13.76
CA VAL A 277 10.63 -8.96 14.77
C VAL A 277 10.97 -9.42 16.21
N ASP A 278 11.00 -10.74 16.46
CA ASP A 278 11.42 -11.32 17.75
C ASP A 278 12.72 -12.16 17.58
N GLU A 279 13.23 -12.30 16.35
CA GLU A 279 14.31 -13.22 16.00
C GLU A 279 15.54 -12.58 15.34
N LEU A 280 15.41 -11.42 14.69
CA LEU A 280 16.53 -10.76 14.00
C LEU A 280 17.33 -9.79 14.90
N GLY A 281 16.78 -9.39 16.04
CA GLY A 281 17.42 -8.47 16.98
C GLY A 281 16.73 -8.45 18.34
N SER A 282 17.29 -7.68 19.28
CA SER A 282 16.78 -7.55 20.65
C SER A 282 16.41 -6.11 21.02
N LYS A 283 16.49 -5.17 20.07
CA LYS A 283 16.12 -3.77 20.25
C LYS A 283 14.61 -3.58 20.21
N MET A 284 14.08 -2.89 21.20
CA MET A 284 12.68 -2.53 21.32
C MET A 284 12.33 -1.36 20.39
N PHE A 285 11.04 -1.06 20.24
CA PHE A 285 10.57 0.03 19.37
C PHE A 285 11.21 1.39 19.74
N LEU A 286 11.32 1.71 21.03
CA LEU A 286 11.92 2.97 21.50
C LEU A 286 13.45 3.05 21.32
N ASP A 287 14.14 1.92 21.09
CA ASP A 287 15.58 1.91 20.77
C ASP A 287 15.86 2.36 19.32
N TYR A 288 14.84 2.35 18.46
CA TYR A 288 14.89 2.80 17.06
C TYR A 288 14.12 4.11 16.80
N PHE A 289 13.08 4.38 17.61
CA PHE A 289 12.12 5.46 17.46
C PHE A 289 11.86 6.16 18.82
N PRO A 290 12.90 6.69 19.51
CA PRO A 290 12.77 7.28 20.84
C PRO A 290 11.83 8.50 20.88
N GLU A 291 11.58 9.16 19.74
CA GLU A 291 10.61 10.25 19.60
C GLU A 291 9.16 9.83 19.91
N PHE A 292 8.87 8.53 19.94
CA PHE A 292 7.59 7.97 20.39
C PHE A 292 7.54 7.62 21.89
N GLY A 293 8.55 7.97 22.68
CA GLY A 293 8.55 7.72 24.12
C GLY A 293 7.55 8.60 24.89
N CYS A 294 6.79 7.99 25.78
CA CYS A 294 6.04 8.70 26.83
C CYS A 294 6.89 8.85 28.11
N GLU A 295 6.54 9.81 28.98
CA GLU A 295 7.24 10.06 30.25
C GLU A 295 7.24 8.85 31.21
N ASP A 296 6.27 7.94 31.06
CA ASP A 296 6.16 6.67 31.80
C ASP A 296 6.99 5.52 31.18
N GLY A 297 7.77 5.80 30.14
CA GLY A 297 8.56 4.80 29.40
C GLY A 297 7.74 3.94 28.43
N THR A 298 6.44 4.21 28.24
CA THR A 298 5.62 3.47 27.27
C THR A 298 5.72 4.04 25.86
N VAL A 299 5.28 3.26 24.86
CA VAL A 299 5.16 3.73 23.47
C VAL A 299 3.91 4.59 23.32
N ASN A 300 4.07 5.81 22.81
CA ASN A 300 2.99 6.72 22.48
C ASN A 300 2.00 6.05 21.51
N LYS A 301 0.72 6.02 21.90
CA LYS A 301 -0.37 5.33 21.19
C LYS A 301 -0.78 5.99 19.86
N LEU A 302 -0.26 7.18 19.57
CA LEU A 302 -0.46 7.81 18.26
C LEU A 302 0.28 7.00 17.16
N HIS A 303 -0.31 6.97 15.96
CA HIS A 303 0.35 6.44 14.76
C HIS A 303 1.45 7.35 14.21
N SER A 304 1.61 8.55 14.78
CA SER A 304 2.51 9.60 14.32
C SER A 304 2.70 10.64 15.43
N ILE A 305 3.90 11.21 15.54
CA ILE A 305 4.24 12.32 16.43
C ILE A 305 4.19 13.65 15.65
N VAL A 306 4.64 13.65 14.38
CA VAL A 306 4.63 14.81 13.48
C VAL A 306 3.22 15.07 12.90
N GLY A 307 2.42 14.02 12.73
CA GLY A 307 1.09 14.06 12.12
C GLY A 307 1.08 13.56 10.67
N LYS A 308 0.34 14.24 9.80
CA LYS A 308 0.25 13.88 8.38
C LYS A 308 0.72 15.02 7.48
N SER A 309 1.86 14.81 6.81
CA SER A 309 2.47 15.71 5.82
C SER A 309 2.35 15.14 4.40
N TYR A 310 3.05 15.76 3.43
CA TYR A 310 3.17 15.30 2.04
C TYR A 310 1.82 15.19 1.32
N GLU A 311 1.12 16.32 1.19
CA GLU A 311 -0.10 16.42 0.37
C GLU A 311 0.19 16.16 -1.13
N ASN A 312 1.40 16.50 -1.58
CA ASN A 312 1.95 16.16 -2.89
C ASN A 312 3.02 15.07 -2.76
N ARG A 313 3.36 14.40 -3.87
CA ARG A 313 4.48 13.43 -3.93
C ARG A 313 5.78 14.13 -3.48
N PRO A 314 6.49 13.64 -2.45
CA PRO A 314 7.69 14.29 -1.92
C PRO A 314 8.98 13.89 -2.65
N TRP A 315 8.88 13.37 -3.87
CA TRP A 315 10.01 13.15 -4.78
C TRP A 315 9.75 13.84 -6.12
N ASP A 316 10.79 14.46 -6.68
CA ASP A 316 10.75 15.04 -8.01
C ASP A 316 10.77 13.97 -9.12
N ALA A 317 10.70 14.40 -10.38
CA ALA A 317 10.70 13.48 -11.52
C ALA A 317 11.99 12.64 -11.66
N ARG A 318 13.10 13.01 -11.00
CA ARG A 318 14.37 12.26 -11.00
C ARG A 318 14.49 11.32 -9.79
N GLY A 319 13.52 11.36 -8.87
CA GLY A 319 13.58 10.63 -7.60
C GLY A 319 14.34 11.36 -6.49
N GLU A 320 14.59 12.66 -6.64
CA GLU A 320 15.18 13.48 -5.58
C GLU A 320 14.14 13.90 -4.56
N PHE A 321 14.47 13.79 -3.26
CA PHE A 321 13.53 14.11 -2.19
C PHE A 321 13.34 15.63 -2.07
N ILE A 322 12.09 16.06 -2.17
CA ILE A 322 11.64 17.47 -2.14
C ILE A 322 10.52 17.69 -1.10
N GLY A 323 10.33 16.74 -0.18
CA GLY A 323 9.22 16.75 0.77
C GLY A 323 9.32 17.81 1.84
N SER A 324 8.20 18.53 2.05
CA SER A 324 7.92 19.43 3.18
C SER A 324 6.74 18.93 4.03
#